data_AF-A0A8A4TSB6-F1
#
_entry.id   AF-A0A8A4TSB6-F1
#
_cell.length_a   1.000
_cell.length_b   1.000
_cell.length_c   1.000
_cell.angle_alpha   90.00
_cell.angle_beta   90.00
_cell.angle_gamma   90.00
#
_symmetry.space_group_name_H-M   'P 1'
#
loop_
_entity.id
_entity.type
_entity.pdbx_description
1 polymer ?
#
loop_
_entity_poly.entity_id
_entity_poly.type
_entity_poly.pdbx_seq_one_letter_code
_entity_poly.pdbx_strand_id
1 'polypeptide(L)'
;MVQEHSVMDQDQAKESVEKIFNDDEMRLMTVKPEWDEEELLGQEGIFFLKDVAQKLQVHSSEFKKEARSIEKKGLDPWDVMGIRKTWTHWQVRMKKFAPYYRAHRLPKISMVDKDWDGNTLLGQSGRFYLTDVCEKIPFSTHQIRYQVRRCENPKEEYGVWKDEQYKAYLVDMDRFSKWMKRIWLHGDFNGGREEDED
;
A
#
# COMPACT_ATOMS: atom_id res chain seq x y z
N MET A 1 9.15 31.75 35.92
CA MET A 1 7.83 32.00 35.28
C MET A 1 8.04 31.98 33.78
N VAL A 2 7.66 30.89 33.11
CA VAL A 2 7.54 30.75 31.64
C VAL A 2 6.35 29.81 31.44
N GLN A 3 5.12 30.32 31.42
CA GLN A 3 4.32 30.72 30.24
C GLN A 3 4.05 29.59 29.23
N GLU A 4 3.11 28.71 29.57
CA GLU A 4 1.75 28.57 28.97
C GLU A 4 1.54 28.60 27.43
N HIS A 5 2.56 28.58 26.58
CA HIS A 5 2.36 28.75 25.13
C HIS A 5 2.10 27.48 24.30
N SER A 6 2.01 26.28 24.90
CA SER A 6 1.95 25.02 24.12
C SER A 6 0.57 24.34 24.07
N VAL A 7 -0.40 24.75 24.89
CA VAL A 7 -1.68 24.04 25.03
C VAL A 7 -2.76 24.63 24.11
N MET A 8 -2.71 25.93 23.84
CA MET A 8 -3.72 26.62 23.00
C MET A 8 -3.71 26.20 21.52
N ASP A 9 -2.56 25.82 20.96
CA ASP A 9 -2.45 25.38 19.55
C ASP A 9 -3.09 24.01 19.29
N GLN A 10 -3.11 23.12 20.30
CA GLN A 10 -3.74 21.80 20.18
C GLN A 10 -5.26 21.87 20.25
N ASP A 11 -5.79 22.76 21.08
CA ASP A 11 -7.24 22.93 21.24
C ASP A 11 -7.85 23.68 20.05
N GLN A 12 -7.16 24.68 19.48
CA GLN A 12 -7.59 25.29 18.21
C GLN A 12 -7.55 24.31 17.04
N ALA A 13 -6.55 23.41 16.98
CA ALA A 13 -6.51 22.37 15.95
C ALA A 13 -7.67 21.36 16.10
N LYS A 14 -8.04 20.98 17.34
CA LYS A 14 -9.21 20.13 17.60
C LYS A 14 -10.52 20.81 17.23
N GLU A 15 -10.72 22.06 17.63
CA GLU A 15 -11.92 22.85 17.28
C GLU A 15 -12.07 23.08 15.77
N SER A 16 -10.96 23.29 15.07
CA SER A 16 -10.94 23.47 13.61
C SER A 16 -11.31 22.18 12.88
N VAL A 17 -10.87 21.04 13.41
CA VAL A 17 -11.17 19.71 12.89
C VAL A 17 -12.66 19.37 13.10
N GLU A 18 -13.23 19.68 14.27
CA GLU A 18 -14.65 19.50 14.57
C GLU A 18 -15.58 20.34 13.67
N LYS A 19 -15.21 21.59 13.36
CA LYS A 19 -16.01 22.44 12.47
C LYS A 19 -16.09 21.93 11.03
N ILE A 20 -15.00 21.36 10.49
CA ILE A 20 -14.99 20.79 9.13
C ILE A 20 -15.87 19.53 9.03
N PHE A 21 -16.12 18.84 10.15
CA PHE A 21 -17.00 17.65 10.17
C PHE A 21 -18.49 17.99 10.12
N ASN A 22 -18.90 19.19 10.54
CA ASN A 22 -20.31 19.57 10.54
C ASN A 22 -20.86 19.88 9.13
N ASP A 23 -20.02 20.25 8.16
CA ASP A 23 -20.45 20.50 6.77
C ASP A 23 -20.70 19.21 5.96
N ASP A 24 -20.20 18.05 6.42
CA ASP A 24 -20.34 16.76 5.72
C ASP A 24 -21.42 15.84 6.32
N GLU A 25 -22.20 16.32 7.30
CA GLU A 25 -23.24 15.57 8.05
C GLU A 25 -22.75 14.26 8.73
N MET A 26 -21.44 13.97 8.72
CA MET A 26 -20.88 12.70 9.17
C MET A 26 -19.77 12.86 10.21
N ARG A 27 -19.79 12.00 11.22
CA ARG A 27 -18.83 12.01 12.35
C ARG A 27 -17.54 11.30 11.99
N LEU A 28 -16.43 11.78 12.57
CA LEU A 28 -15.17 11.05 12.57
C LEU A 28 -15.32 9.76 13.40
N MET A 29 -14.91 8.63 12.81
CA MET A 29 -15.01 7.30 13.39
C MET A 29 -13.64 6.61 13.42
N THR A 30 -13.53 5.61 14.28
CA THR A 30 -12.36 4.75 14.41
C THR A 30 -12.67 3.38 13.82
N VAL A 31 -11.72 2.82 13.06
CA VAL A 31 -11.84 1.45 12.53
C VAL A 31 -11.73 0.47 13.70
N LYS A 32 -12.72 -0.40 13.85
CA LYS A 32 -12.69 -1.42 14.91
C LYS A 32 -11.85 -2.64 14.49
N PRO A 33 -11.04 -3.20 15.39
CA PRO A 33 -10.21 -4.37 15.08
C PRO A 33 -11.00 -5.59 14.61
N GLU A 34 -12.20 -5.80 15.15
CA GLU A 34 -13.06 -6.95 14.88
C GLU A 34 -13.73 -6.93 13.51
N TRP A 35 -13.79 -5.77 12.84
CA TRP A 35 -14.48 -5.67 11.56
C TRP A 35 -13.79 -6.51 10.48
N ASP A 36 -14.51 -7.02 9.50
CA ASP A 36 -13.89 -7.50 8.26
C ASP A 36 -13.85 -6.38 7.18
N GLU A 37 -13.37 -6.70 5.98
CA GLU A 37 -13.30 -5.73 4.88
C GLU A 37 -14.70 -5.22 4.49
N GLU A 38 -15.71 -6.09 4.41
CA GLU A 38 -17.06 -5.69 3.99
C GLU A 38 -17.83 -4.97 5.09
N GLU A 39 -17.64 -5.36 6.35
CA GLU A 39 -18.18 -4.65 7.50
C GLU A 39 -17.64 -3.23 7.57
N LEU A 40 -16.34 -3.02 7.33
CA LEU A 40 -15.75 -1.68 7.21
C LEU A 40 -16.37 -0.88 6.06
N LEU A 41 -16.47 -1.48 4.87
CA LEU A 41 -17.03 -0.83 3.68
C LEU A 41 -18.55 -0.60 3.77
N GLY A 42 -19.22 -1.20 4.76
CA GLY A 42 -20.62 -0.96 5.10
C GLY A 42 -20.85 0.16 6.11
N GLN A 43 -19.80 0.69 6.75
CA GLN A 43 -19.94 1.76 7.73
C GLN A 43 -20.19 3.12 7.07
N GLU A 44 -20.98 3.97 7.72
CA GLU A 44 -21.12 5.38 7.37
C GLU A 44 -20.32 6.24 8.34
N GLY A 45 -19.47 7.13 7.81
CA GLY A 45 -18.64 7.99 8.62
C GLY A 45 -17.42 8.51 7.87
N ILE A 46 -16.65 9.34 8.57
CA ILE A 46 -15.33 9.77 8.11
C ILE A 46 -14.27 8.99 8.89
N PHE A 47 -13.28 8.44 8.21
CA PHE A 47 -12.20 7.66 8.80
C PHE A 47 -10.84 8.22 8.38
N PHE A 48 -9.78 7.91 9.11
CA PHE A 48 -8.43 8.15 8.60
C PHE A 48 -8.07 7.11 7.53
N LEU A 49 -7.50 7.59 6.42
CA LEU A 49 -7.10 6.74 5.30
C LEU A 49 -6.10 5.66 5.71
N LYS A 50 -5.21 5.96 6.67
CA LYS A 50 -4.21 4.99 7.14
C LYS A 50 -4.87 3.74 7.74
N ASP A 51 -5.94 3.94 8.52
CA ASP A 51 -6.62 2.86 9.26
C ASP A 51 -7.48 2.03 8.30
N VAL A 52 -8.19 2.71 7.38
CA VAL A 52 -8.94 2.05 6.29
C VAL A 52 -8.01 1.22 5.41
N ALA A 53 -6.89 1.80 4.97
CA ALA A 53 -5.95 1.13 4.08
C ALA A 53 -5.31 -0.10 4.74
N GLN A 54 -4.93 0.01 6.02
CA GLN A 54 -4.43 -1.13 6.80
C GLN A 54 -5.46 -2.25 6.86
N LYS A 55 -6.73 -1.92 7.13
CA LYS A 55 -7.81 -2.91 7.25
C LYS A 55 -8.09 -3.64 5.93
N LEU A 56 -8.02 -2.91 4.82
CA LEU A 56 -8.15 -3.44 3.45
C LEU A 56 -6.86 -4.10 2.93
N GLN A 57 -5.80 -4.16 3.75
CA GLN A 57 -4.48 -4.70 3.41
C GLN A 57 -3.89 -4.10 2.12
N VAL A 58 -4.04 -2.79 1.95
CA VAL A 58 -3.52 -2.03 0.80
C VAL A 58 -2.74 -0.81 1.28
N HIS A 59 -1.82 -0.31 0.44
CA HIS A 59 -1.03 0.85 0.81
C HIS A 59 -1.82 2.16 0.64
N SER A 60 -1.79 3.00 1.68
CA SER A 60 -2.41 4.34 1.60
C SER A 60 -1.87 5.21 0.47
N SER A 61 -0.64 4.94 -0.01
CA SER A 61 -0.05 5.65 -1.16
C SER A 61 -0.87 5.51 -2.42
N GLU A 62 -1.59 4.41 -2.59
CA GLU A 62 -2.33 4.12 -3.80
C GLU A 62 -3.55 5.00 -3.95
N PHE A 63 -4.29 5.13 -2.86
CA PHE A 63 -5.38 6.09 -2.77
C PHE A 63 -4.92 7.54 -2.89
N LYS A 64 -3.75 7.88 -2.34
CA LYS A 64 -3.19 9.24 -2.44
C LYS A 64 -2.76 9.58 -3.88
N LYS A 65 -2.20 8.62 -4.61
CA LYS A 65 -1.83 8.79 -6.03
C LYS A 65 -3.08 9.02 -6.88
N GLU A 66 -4.12 8.21 -6.65
CA GLU A 66 -5.38 8.33 -7.38
C GLU A 66 -6.09 9.66 -7.09
N ALA A 67 -6.17 10.07 -5.82
CA ALA A 67 -6.72 11.38 -5.45
C ALA A 67 -5.99 12.52 -6.19
N ARG A 68 -4.66 12.51 -6.21
CA ARG A 68 -3.86 13.51 -6.95
C ARG A 68 -4.08 13.44 -8.47
N SER A 69 -4.35 12.26 -9.02
CA SER A 69 -4.68 12.08 -10.44
C SER A 69 -6.02 12.73 -10.77
N ILE A 70 -7.00 12.60 -9.89
CA ILE A 70 -8.32 13.24 -10.00
C ILE A 70 -8.19 14.77 -9.89
N GLU A 71 -7.42 15.29 -8.93
CA GLU A 71 -7.14 16.73 -8.79
C GLU A 71 -6.52 17.32 -10.07
N LYS A 72 -5.56 16.60 -10.69
CA LYS A 72 -4.93 17.03 -11.95
C LYS A 72 -5.90 17.10 -13.12
N LYS A 73 -7.01 16.37 -13.05
CA LYS A 73 -8.10 16.42 -14.05
C LYS A 73 -9.11 17.55 -13.74
N GLY A 74 -8.88 18.34 -12.70
CA GLY A 74 -9.76 19.44 -12.29
C GLY A 74 -11.01 19.00 -11.52
N LEU A 75 -11.03 17.78 -11.00
CA LEU A 75 -12.14 17.22 -10.21
C LEU A 75 -11.77 17.18 -8.73
N ASP A 76 -12.76 17.25 -7.84
CA ASP A 76 -12.55 17.09 -6.39
C ASP A 76 -12.54 15.60 -6.00
N PRO A 77 -11.42 15.06 -5.47
CA PRO A 77 -11.36 13.68 -4.99
C PRO A 77 -12.34 13.39 -3.84
N TRP A 78 -12.74 14.39 -3.06
CA TRP A 78 -13.73 14.24 -2.01
C TRP A 78 -15.09 13.82 -2.58
N ASP A 79 -15.46 14.37 -3.73
CA ASP A 79 -16.75 14.11 -4.37
C ASP A 79 -16.74 12.87 -5.26
N VAL A 80 -15.59 12.57 -5.87
CA VAL A 80 -15.42 11.42 -6.77
C VAL A 80 -15.17 10.13 -5.99
N MET A 81 -14.16 10.11 -5.11
CA MET A 81 -13.71 8.89 -4.43
C MET A 81 -13.84 8.96 -2.90
N GLY A 82 -14.34 10.08 -2.36
CA GLY A 82 -14.49 10.24 -0.92
C GLY A 82 -13.16 10.38 -0.19
N ILE A 83 -12.11 10.91 -0.82
CA ILE A 83 -10.81 11.10 -0.16
C ILE A 83 -10.43 12.56 -0.17
N ARG A 84 -9.97 13.08 0.97
CA ARG A 84 -9.39 14.43 1.04
C ARG A 84 -8.18 14.46 1.94
N LYS A 85 -7.35 15.49 1.74
CA LYS A 85 -6.28 15.84 2.66
C LYS A 85 -6.73 17.04 3.49
N THR A 86 -6.83 16.85 4.80
CA THR A 86 -7.08 17.92 5.76
C THR A 86 -5.84 18.07 6.62
N TRP A 87 -5.15 19.21 6.48
CA TRP A 87 -3.91 19.51 7.17
C TRP A 87 -2.83 18.45 6.88
N THR A 88 -2.39 17.70 7.90
CA THR A 88 -1.40 16.62 7.78
C THR A 88 -2.04 15.24 7.57
N HIS A 89 -3.36 15.13 7.63
CA HIS A 89 -4.08 13.86 7.62
C HIS A 89 -4.85 13.64 6.31
N TRP A 90 -4.94 12.38 5.91
CA TRP A 90 -5.80 11.94 4.82
C TRP A 90 -7.05 11.28 5.41
N GLN A 91 -8.20 11.70 4.92
CA GLN A 91 -9.51 11.28 5.41
C GLN A 91 -10.29 10.57 4.31
N VAL A 92 -11.20 9.70 4.72
CA VAL A 92 -12.05 8.88 3.86
C VAL A 92 -13.50 9.03 4.27
N ARG A 93 -14.34 9.52 3.35
CA ARG A 93 -15.80 9.55 3.43
C ARG A 93 -16.36 8.22 2.95
N MET A 94 -16.72 7.33 3.87
CA MET A 94 -17.01 5.94 3.50
C MET A 94 -18.20 5.79 2.53
N LYS A 95 -19.21 6.65 2.65
CA LYS A 95 -20.37 6.75 1.74
C LYS A 95 -19.99 6.91 0.26
N LYS A 96 -18.88 7.60 -0.03
CA LYS A 96 -18.35 7.80 -1.40
C LYS A 96 -17.23 6.82 -1.72
N PHE A 97 -16.37 6.55 -0.75
CA PHE A 97 -15.22 5.69 -0.94
C PHE A 97 -15.60 4.22 -1.17
N ALA A 98 -16.50 3.66 -0.38
CA ALA A 98 -16.87 2.24 -0.50
C ALA A 98 -17.39 1.87 -1.90
N PRO A 99 -18.37 2.59 -2.50
CA PRO A 99 -18.81 2.28 -3.86
C PRO A 99 -17.70 2.54 -4.89
N TYR A 100 -16.90 3.59 -4.72
CA TYR A 100 -15.76 3.85 -5.60
C TYR A 100 -14.74 2.70 -5.57
N TYR A 101 -14.36 2.24 -4.39
CA TYR A 101 -13.40 1.15 -4.16
C TYR A 101 -13.90 -0.17 -4.76
N ARG A 102 -15.18 -0.50 -4.56
CA ARG A 102 -15.79 -1.70 -5.14
C ARG A 102 -15.79 -1.66 -6.67
N ALA A 103 -16.08 -0.51 -7.26
CA ALA A 103 -16.13 -0.34 -8.73
C ALA A 103 -14.72 -0.29 -9.36
N HIS A 104 -13.76 0.33 -8.68
CA HIS A 104 -12.39 0.49 -9.13
C HIS A 104 -11.49 -0.47 -8.36
N ARG A 105 -11.61 -1.77 -8.66
CA ARG A 105 -10.69 -2.78 -8.14
C ARG A 105 -9.30 -2.55 -8.70
N LEU A 106 -8.54 -1.67 -8.04
CA LEU A 106 -7.10 -1.57 -8.23
C LEU A 106 -6.52 -2.97 -7.99
N PRO A 107 -5.52 -3.40 -8.79
CA PRO A 107 -4.77 -4.61 -8.47
C PRO A 107 -4.30 -4.55 -7.01
N LYS A 108 -4.76 -5.51 -6.17
CA LYS A 108 -4.40 -5.54 -4.74
C LYS A 108 -2.91 -5.80 -4.62
N ILE A 109 -2.13 -4.74 -4.41
CA ILE A 109 -0.76 -4.87 -3.89
C ILE A 109 -0.92 -5.05 -2.39
N SER A 110 -0.69 -6.27 -1.96
CA SER A 110 -0.85 -6.68 -0.58
C SER A 110 0.31 -6.14 0.25
N MET A 111 0.02 -5.79 1.50
CA MET A 111 1.04 -5.45 2.48
C MET A 111 1.72 -6.71 2.98
N VAL A 112 3.03 -6.64 3.22
CA VAL A 112 3.76 -7.67 3.97
C VAL A 112 3.44 -7.49 5.46
N ASP A 113 3.00 -8.56 6.11
CA ASP A 113 2.76 -8.51 7.55
C ASP A 113 4.08 -8.35 8.31
N LYS A 114 4.05 -7.55 9.38
CA LYS A 114 5.23 -7.29 10.21
C LYS A 114 5.69 -8.53 10.95
N ASP A 115 4.79 -9.44 11.26
CA ASP A 115 5.09 -10.65 12.04
C ASP A 115 5.51 -11.84 11.16
N TRP A 116 5.42 -11.69 9.84
CA TRP A 116 5.92 -12.72 8.92
C TRP A 116 7.45 -12.78 8.91
N ASP A 117 7.96 -14.01 8.90
CA ASP A 117 9.33 -14.32 8.51
C ASP A 117 9.43 -14.55 6.99
N GLY A 118 10.66 -14.69 6.48
CA GLY A 118 10.90 -14.88 5.05
C GLY A 118 10.25 -16.14 4.46
N ASN A 119 10.16 -17.23 5.24
CA ASN A 119 9.54 -18.48 4.78
C ASN A 119 8.02 -18.34 4.67
N THR A 120 7.41 -17.72 5.68
CA THR A 120 5.98 -17.41 5.71
C THR A 120 5.60 -16.53 4.55
N LEU A 121 6.38 -15.47 4.29
CA LEU A 121 6.18 -14.58 3.15
C LEU A 121 6.26 -15.35 1.82
N LEU A 122 7.26 -16.21 1.62
CA LEU A 122 7.42 -16.96 0.37
C LEU A 122 6.39 -18.07 0.16
N GLY A 123 5.58 -18.37 1.18
CA GLY A 123 4.37 -19.20 1.06
C GLY A 123 3.13 -18.44 0.60
N GLN A 124 3.19 -17.11 0.52
CA GLN A 124 2.04 -16.28 0.14
C GLN A 124 1.92 -16.14 -1.37
N SER A 125 0.67 -16.02 -1.85
CA SER A 125 0.36 -15.67 -3.24
C SER A 125 0.02 -14.18 -3.35
N GLY A 126 0.25 -13.59 -4.52
CA GLY A 126 -0.18 -12.23 -4.83
C GLY A 126 0.96 -11.27 -5.12
N ARG A 127 0.62 -9.97 -5.18
CA ARG A 127 1.54 -8.91 -5.58
C ARG A 127 1.96 -8.07 -4.38
N PHE A 128 3.25 -7.80 -4.26
CA PHE A 128 3.84 -7.05 -3.14
C PHE A 128 4.86 -6.04 -3.68
N TYR A 129 5.19 -5.02 -2.88
CA TYR A 129 6.36 -4.19 -3.20
C TYR A 129 7.66 -4.95 -2.96
N LEU A 130 8.60 -4.82 -3.90
CA LEU A 130 9.92 -5.43 -3.75
C LEU A 130 10.66 -4.94 -2.50
N THR A 131 10.45 -3.69 -2.09
CA THR A 131 11.05 -3.15 -0.86
C THR A 131 10.63 -3.95 0.35
N ASP A 132 9.33 -4.17 0.49
CA ASP A 132 8.72 -4.80 1.66
C ASP A 132 9.05 -6.30 1.68
N VAL A 133 9.12 -6.93 0.51
CA VAL A 133 9.61 -8.31 0.39
C VAL A 133 11.07 -8.43 0.83
N CYS A 134 11.93 -7.52 0.36
CA CYS A 134 13.36 -7.48 0.70
C CYS A 134 13.65 -7.20 2.18
N GLU A 135 12.69 -6.67 2.95
CA GLU A 135 12.83 -6.54 4.41
C GLU A 135 12.77 -7.90 5.13
N LYS A 136 12.20 -8.93 4.48
CA LYS A 136 11.97 -10.26 5.08
C LYS A 136 12.88 -11.37 4.55
N ILE A 137 13.62 -11.11 3.46
CA ILE A 137 14.51 -12.08 2.83
C ILE A 137 15.96 -11.55 2.84
N PRO A 138 16.99 -12.41 2.75
CA PRO A 138 18.39 -12.00 2.85
C PRO A 138 18.93 -11.40 1.54
N PHE A 139 18.12 -10.58 0.85
CA PHE A 139 18.49 -9.92 -0.38
C PHE A 139 18.03 -8.48 -0.38
N SER A 140 18.95 -7.58 -0.70
CA SER A 140 18.62 -6.17 -0.87
C SER A 140 17.82 -5.93 -2.14
N THR A 141 16.99 -4.89 -2.12
CA THR A 141 16.29 -4.42 -3.31
C THR A 141 17.25 -4.08 -4.46
N HIS A 142 18.46 -3.62 -4.17
CA HIS A 142 19.47 -3.32 -5.19
C HIS A 142 19.95 -4.58 -5.92
N GLN A 143 20.27 -5.65 -5.18
CA GLN A 143 20.71 -6.93 -5.77
C GLN A 143 19.65 -7.51 -6.70
N ILE A 144 18.39 -7.54 -6.27
CA ILE A 144 17.29 -8.06 -7.10
C ILE A 144 17.08 -7.20 -8.34
N ARG A 145 17.09 -5.86 -8.19
CA ARG A 145 16.96 -4.94 -9.34
C ARG A 145 18.10 -5.10 -10.34
N TYR A 146 19.31 -5.38 -9.87
CA TYR A 146 20.47 -5.60 -10.74
C TYR A 146 20.25 -6.83 -11.63
N GLN A 147 19.77 -7.95 -11.06
CA GLN A 147 19.47 -9.16 -11.83
C GLN A 147 18.31 -8.95 -12.81
N VAL A 148 17.23 -8.30 -12.34
CA VAL A 148 16.06 -7.97 -13.15
C VAL A 148 16.40 -7.15 -14.40
N ARG A 149 17.35 -6.22 -14.30
CA ARG A 149 17.78 -5.38 -15.43
C ARG A 149 18.57 -6.13 -16.50
N ARG A 150 19.13 -7.28 -16.16
CA ARG A 150 19.97 -8.10 -17.07
C ARG A 150 19.18 -9.24 -17.73
N CYS A 151 17.96 -9.47 -17.28
CA CYS A 151 17.03 -10.43 -17.86
C CYS A 151 16.14 -9.74 -18.89
N GLU A 152 15.89 -10.39 -20.03
CA GLU A 152 15.00 -9.87 -21.07
C GLU A 152 13.54 -9.83 -20.60
N ASN A 153 13.08 -10.86 -19.89
CA ASN A 153 11.70 -11.01 -19.42
C ASN A 153 11.60 -11.25 -17.90
N PRO A 154 12.02 -10.28 -17.06
CA PRO A 154 12.17 -10.48 -15.62
C PRO A 154 10.85 -10.74 -14.89
N LYS A 155 9.74 -10.27 -15.47
CA LYS A 155 8.40 -10.55 -14.96
C LYS A 155 8.05 -12.04 -15.06
N GLU A 156 8.43 -12.68 -16.15
CA GLU A 156 8.14 -14.10 -16.38
C GLU A 156 9.13 -14.98 -15.64
N GLU A 157 10.41 -14.61 -15.64
CA GLU A 157 11.49 -15.41 -15.08
C GLU A 157 11.59 -15.31 -13.54
N TYR A 158 11.50 -14.08 -13.01
CA TYR A 158 11.69 -13.79 -11.60
C TYR A 158 10.40 -13.36 -10.90
N GLY A 159 9.34 -13.05 -11.64
CA GLY A 159 8.14 -12.44 -11.06
C GLY A 159 8.33 -10.97 -10.66
N VAL A 160 9.37 -10.29 -11.16
CA VAL A 160 9.69 -8.92 -10.72
C VAL A 160 9.65 -7.96 -11.90
N TRP A 161 8.96 -6.83 -11.76
CA TRP A 161 8.92 -5.79 -12.79
C TRP A 161 8.83 -4.40 -12.16
N LYS A 162 9.28 -3.39 -12.92
CA LYS A 162 8.99 -2.00 -12.60
C LYS A 162 7.60 -1.68 -13.13
N ASP A 163 6.67 -1.40 -12.24
CA ASP A 163 5.32 -1.03 -12.60
C ASP A 163 5.22 0.47 -12.92
N GLU A 164 4.68 0.80 -14.08
CA GLU A 164 4.59 2.18 -14.57
C GLU A 164 3.51 3.00 -13.86
N GLN A 165 2.42 2.36 -13.43
CA GLN A 165 1.36 3.02 -12.66
C GLN A 165 1.88 3.36 -11.27
N TYR A 166 2.54 2.41 -10.62
CA TYR A 166 2.99 2.58 -9.24
C TYR A 166 4.35 3.27 -9.12
N LYS A 167 5.10 3.38 -10.23
CA LYS A 167 6.49 3.87 -10.30
C LYS A 167 7.41 3.15 -9.30
N ALA A 168 7.13 1.88 -9.04
CA ALA A 168 7.79 1.04 -8.05
C ALA A 168 8.07 -0.35 -8.63
N TYR A 169 8.99 -1.09 -8.01
CA TYR A 169 9.19 -2.49 -8.34
C TYR A 169 8.18 -3.34 -7.58
N LEU A 170 7.45 -4.17 -8.32
CA LEU A 170 6.51 -5.13 -7.78
C LEU A 170 7.05 -6.54 -7.93
N VAL A 171 6.56 -7.42 -7.07
CA VAL A 171 6.87 -8.83 -7.01
C VAL A 171 5.57 -9.61 -7.10
N ASP A 172 5.51 -10.57 -8.01
CA ASP A 172 4.51 -11.63 -8.07
C ASP A 172 5.08 -12.85 -7.34
N MET A 173 4.53 -13.14 -6.16
CA MET A 173 5.06 -14.16 -5.26
C MET A 173 4.91 -15.58 -5.82
N ASP A 174 3.98 -15.83 -6.74
CA ASP A 174 3.80 -17.15 -7.34
C ASP A 174 4.99 -17.56 -8.23
N ARG A 175 5.67 -16.56 -8.81
CA ARG A 175 6.89 -16.74 -9.60
C ARG A 175 8.14 -16.51 -8.77
N PHE A 176 8.15 -15.43 -7.99
CA PHE A 176 9.30 -15.04 -7.19
C PHE A 176 9.68 -16.11 -6.16
N SER A 177 8.70 -16.72 -5.47
CA SER A 177 8.99 -17.78 -4.49
C SER A 177 9.72 -18.98 -5.10
N LYS A 178 9.38 -19.36 -6.34
CA LYS A 178 10.04 -20.45 -7.06
C LYS A 178 11.48 -20.09 -7.41
N TRP A 179 11.71 -18.86 -7.86
CA TRP A 179 13.05 -18.36 -8.13
C TRP A 179 13.90 -18.28 -6.86
N MET A 180 13.36 -17.75 -5.76
CA MET A 180 14.06 -17.69 -4.46
C MET A 180 14.43 -19.06 -3.93
N LYS A 181 13.55 -20.06 -4.06
CA LYS A 181 13.84 -21.45 -3.66
C LYS A 181 15.00 -22.04 -4.47
N ARG A 182 15.09 -21.76 -5.77
CA ARG A 182 16.22 -22.21 -6.61
C ARG A 182 17.54 -21.61 -6.10
N ILE A 183 17.55 -20.32 -5.83
CA ILE A 183 18.72 -19.62 -5.29
C ILE A 183 19.17 -20.22 -3.95
N TRP A 184 18.25 -20.47 -3.02
CA TRP A 184 18.62 -20.97 -1.70
C TRP A 184 19.07 -22.42 -1.67
N LEU A 185 18.51 -23.26 -2.54
CA LEU A 185 18.86 -24.67 -2.60
C LEU A 185 20.15 -24.92 -3.38
N HIS A 186 20.43 -24.10 -4.40
CA HIS A 186 21.53 -24.35 -5.34
C HIS A 186 22.65 -23.30 -5.28
N GLY A 187 22.53 -22.26 -4.46
CA GLY A 187 23.53 -21.18 -4.37
C GLY A 187 23.59 -20.31 -5.63
N ASP A 188 22.69 -20.53 -6.58
CA ASP A 188 22.82 -20.06 -7.94
C ASP A 188 22.14 -18.69 -8.12
N PHE A 189 22.79 -17.66 -7.58
CA PHE A 189 22.28 -16.28 -7.64
C PHE A 189 22.47 -15.61 -9.01
N ASN A 190 23.33 -16.19 -9.84
CA ASN A 190 23.54 -15.81 -11.23
C ASN A 190 23.05 -17.00 -12.05
N GLY A 191 21.80 -16.96 -12.54
CA GLY A 191 21.19 -18.09 -13.24
C GLY A 191 22.22 -18.82 -14.11
N GLY A 192 22.51 -20.07 -13.72
CA GLY A 192 23.51 -20.90 -14.36
C GLY A 192 23.34 -20.83 -15.87
N ARG A 193 24.33 -20.24 -16.53
CA ARG A 193 24.65 -20.62 -17.88
C ARG A 193 25.16 -22.05 -17.70
N GLU A 194 24.37 -23.04 -18.10
CA GLU A 194 24.89 -24.39 -18.30
C GLU A 194 26.11 -24.21 -19.22
N GLU A 195 27.30 -24.37 -18.65
CA GLU A 195 28.48 -24.63 -19.46
C GLU A 195 28.25 -26.04 -19.98
N ASP A 196 27.80 -26.14 -21.23
CA ASP A 196 27.83 -27.37 -21.99
C ASP A 196 29.29 -27.87 -21.98
N GLU A 197 29.56 -28.89 -21.15
CA GLU A 197 30.77 -29.69 -21.24
C GLU A 197 30.65 -30.60 -22.47
N ASP A 198 31.31 -30.21 -23.56
CA ASP A 198 31.77 -31.12 -24.63
C ASP A 198 33.30 -31.30 -24.52
#